data_AF-A0A7S0TJ50-F1
#
_entry.id   AF-A0A7S0TJ50-F1
#
_cell.length_a   1.000
_cell.length_b   1.000
_cell.length_c   1.000
_cell.angle_alpha   90.00
_cell.angle_beta   90.00
_cell.angle_gamma   90.00
#
_symmetry.space_group_name_H-M   'P 1'
#
loop_
_entity.id
_entity.type
_entity.pdbx_description
1 polymer ?
#
loop_
_entity_poly.entity_id
_entity_poly.type
_entity_poly.pdbx_seq_one_letter_code
_entity_poly.pdbx_strand_id
1 'polypeptide(L)'
;FQQLSIFVAIVKQHIRPYLPQIFELVHEFWSQPALQPQILTFIEEITIALKDEFKAFIPDLVPKLLGILNLSFGRRSPITCLKVLRVLGLFDANLEPYLHITIPSVVRLAEQPD
;
A
#
# COMPACT_ATOMS: atom_id res chain seq x y z
N PHE A 1 -10.61 -9.42 0.12
CA PHE A 1 -10.06 -8.24 0.83
C PHE A 1 -11.12 -7.31 1.42
N GLN A 2 -12.23 -6.96 0.74
CA GLN A 2 -13.25 -6.05 1.31
C GLN A 2 -13.83 -6.48 2.67
N GLN A 3 -14.24 -7.74 2.83
CA GLN A 3 -14.74 -8.26 4.11
C GLN A 3 -13.66 -8.26 5.20
N LEU A 4 -12.40 -8.49 4.82
CA LEU A 4 -11.27 -8.41 5.73
C LEU A 4 -11.03 -6.97 6.19
N SER A 5 -11.16 -5.97 5.31
CA SER A 5 -11.11 -4.55 5.69
C SER A 5 -12.14 -4.21 6.77
N ILE A 6 -13.40 -4.64 6.57
CA ILE A 6 -14.49 -4.41 7.53
C ILE A 6 -14.15 -5.06 8.88
N PHE A 7 -13.67 -6.31 8.85
CA PHE A 7 -13.27 -7.03 10.05
C PHE A 7 -12.15 -6.29 10.81
N VAL A 8 -11.10 -5.85 10.12
CA VAL A 8 -10.00 -5.12 10.77
C VAL A 8 -10.47 -3.78 11.33
N ALA A 9 -11.37 -3.07 10.63
CA ALA A 9 -11.96 -1.82 11.12
C ALA A 9 -12.78 -2.01 12.42
N ILE A 10 -13.45 -3.16 12.56
CA ILE A 10 -14.21 -3.51 13.77
C ILE A 10 -13.27 -3.91 14.92
N VAL A 11 -12.30 -4.78 14.63
CA VAL A 11 -11.41 -5.40 15.63
C VAL A 11 -10.31 -4.44 16.10
N LYS A 12 -9.92 -3.46 15.27
CA LYS A 12 -8.90 -2.43 15.56
C LYS A 12 -7.62 -3.05 16.15
N GLN A 13 -7.23 -2.64 17.35
CA GLN A 13 -5.97 -3.08 17.97
C GLN A 13 -5.93 -4.56 18.37
N HIS A 14 -7.07 -5.24 18.44
CA HIS A 14 -7.09 -6.69 18.75
C HIS A 14 -6.67 -7.55 17.55
N ILE A 15 -6.45 -6.97 16.37
CA ILE A 15 -6.00 -7.70 15.18
C ILE A 15 -4.49 -8.01 15.22
N ARG A 16 -3.73 -7.38 16.13
CA ARG A 16 -2.26 -7.49 16.20
C ARG A 16 -1.71 -8.90 16.04
N PRO A 17 -2.22 -9.94 16.76
CA PRO A 17 -1.67 -11.29 16.67
C PRO A 17 -1.83 -11.90 15.27
N TYR A 18 -2.78 -11.40 14.49
CA TYR A 18 -3.13 -11.89 13.17
C TYR A 18 -2.47 -11.10 12.04
N LEU A 19 -1.84 -9.96 12.33
CA LEU A 19 -1.22 -9.11 11.30
C LEU A 19 -0.18 -9.85 10.45
N PRO A 20 0.72 -10.68 11.01
CA PRO A 20 1.67 -11.43 10.17
C PRO A 20 0.96 -12.31 9.13
N GLN A 21 -0.05 -13.08 9.53
CA GLN A 21 -0.83 -13.95 8.64
C GLN A 21 -1.63 -13.15 7.59
N ILE A 22 -2.18 -12.00 8.00
CA ILE A 22 -2.87 -11.09 7.10
C ILE A 22 -1.90 -10.55 6.02
N PHE A 23 -0.68 -10.19 6.43
CA PHE A 23 0.34 -9.68 5.51
C PHE A 23 0.90 -10.78 4.59
N GLU A 24 1.00 -12.02 5.06
CA GLU A 24 1.30 -13.16 4.20
C GLU A 24 0.27 -13.29 3.06
N LEU A 25 -1.03 -13.16 3.36
CA LEU A 25 -2.06 -13.13 2.32
C LEU A 25 -1.91 -11.93 1.38
N VAL A 26 -1.57 -10.74 1.90
CA VAL A 26 -1.29 -9.57 1.06
C VAL A 26 -0.15 -9.87 0.08
N HIS A 27 0.92 -10.53 0.53
CA HIS A 27 2.05 -10.90 -0.33
C HIS A 27 1.71 -11.96 -1.35
N GLU A 28 0.98 -13.00 -0.94
CA GLU A 28 0.55 -14.10 -1.80
C GLU A 28 -0.28 -13.57 -2.99
N PHE A 29 -1.24 -12.68 -2.70
CA PHE A 29 -2.16 -12.16 -3.71
C PHE A 29 -1.66 -10.88 -4.41
N TRP A 30 -0.52 -10.30 -4.01
CA TRP A 30 0.00 -9.04 -4.59
C TRP A 30 0.30 -9.14 -6.09
N SER A 31 0.78 -10.30 -6.54
CA SER A 31 1.15 -10.56 -7.94
C SER A 31 -0.06 -10.69 -8.87
N GLN A 32 -1.29 -10.68 -8.34
CA GLN A 32 -2.53 -10.75 -9.12
C GLN A 32 -3.05 -9.34 -9.41
N PRO A 33 -2.90 -8.80 -10.65
CA PRO A 33 -3.25 -7.42 -10.95
C PRO A 33 -4.73 -7.09 -10.70
N ALA A 34 -5.62 -8.06 -10.87
CA ALA A 34 -7.05 -7.92 -10.62
C ALA A 34 -7.39 -7.65 -9.14
N LEU A 35 -6.55 -8.11 -8.20
CA LEU A 35 -6.76 -7.93 -6.76
C LEU A 35 -6.03 -6.73 -6.18
N GLN A 36 -5.00 -6.21 -6.85
CA GLN A 36 -4.19 -5.08 -6.38
C GLN A 36 -5.03 -3.87 -5.91
N PRO A 37 -6.07 -3.40 -6.64
CA PRO A 37 -6.89 -2.28 -6.16
C PRO A 37 -7.59 -2.56 -4.82
N GLN A 38 -8.04 -3.80 -4.62
CA GLN A 38 -8.71 -4.22 -3.39
C GLN A 38 -7.71 -4.37 -2.24
N ILE A 39 -6.52 -4.89 -2.52
CA ILE A 39 -5.42 -5.02 -1.56
C ILE A 39 -4.93 -3.63 -1.12
N LEU A 40 -4.77 -2.69 -2.05
CA LEU A 40 -4.39 -1.32 -1.72
C LEU A 40 -5.42 -0.63 -0.83
N THR A 41 -6.72 -0.83 -1.11
CA THR A 41 -7.80 -0.32 -0.25
C THR A 41 -7.73 -0.94 1.14
N PHE A 42 -7.41 -2.23 1.22
CA PHE A 42 -7.24 -2.90 2.50
C PHE A 42 -6.05 -2.35 3.30
N ILE A 43 -4.90 -2.15 2.65
CA ILE A 43 -3.73 -1.52 3.25
C ILE A 43 -4.06 -0.10 3.76
N GLU A 44 -4.81 0.67 2.97
CA GLU A 44 -5.28 2.02 3.33
C GLU A 44 -6.06 2.00 4.66
N GLU A 45 -7.08 1.15 4.75
CA GLU A 45 -7.91 1.00 5.95
C GLU A 45 -7.11 0.52 7.18
N ILE A 46 -6.20 -0.44 7.00
CA ILE A 46 -5.36 -0.93 8.11
C ILE A 46 -4.43 0.17 8.61
N THR A 47 -3.81 0.92 7.70
CA THR A 47 -2.89 2.01 8.05
C THR A 47 -3.59 3.02 8.96
N ILE A 48 -4.84 3.37 8.62
CA ILE A 48 -5.69 4.26 9.42
C ILE A 48 -6.05 3.64 10.78
N ALA A 49 -6.40 2.34 10.80
CA ALA A 49 -6.84 1.65 12.00
C ALA A 49 -5.73 1.43 13.05
N LEU A 50 -4.49 1.21 12.60
CA LEU A 50 -3.36 0.81 13.46
C LEU A 50 -2.32 1.91 13.71
N LYS A 51 -2.27 2.97 12.89
CA LYS A 51 -1.34 4.10 13.02
C LYS A 51 0.11 3.65 13.27
N ASP A 52 0.64 3.89 14.47
CA ASP A 52 2.05 3.68 14.78
C ASP A 52 2.50 2.23 14.73
N GLU A 53 1.58 1.28 14.92
CA GLU A 53 1.92 -0.15 14.85
C GLU A 53 2.09 -0.64 13.43
N PHE A 54 1.49 0.07 12.46
CA PHE A 54 1.64 -0.26 11.05
C PHE A 54 3.08 -0.05 10.56
N LYS A 55 3.87 0.76 11.26
CA LYS A 55 5.24 1.13 10.88
C LYS A 55 6.14 -0.08 10.63
N ALA A 56 5.92 -1.19 11.34
CA ALA A 56 6.70 -2.41 11.17
C ALA A 56 6.57 -3.03 9.76
N PHE A 57 5.47 -2.75 9.05
CA PHE A 57 5.18 -3.31 7.72
C PHE A 57 5.53 -2.36 6.56
N ILE A 58 5.75 -1.08 6.85
CA ILE A 58 6.14 -0.07 5.85
C ILE A 58 7.40 -0.46 5.06
N PRO A 59 8.50 -0.95 5.67
CA PRO A 59 9.72 -1.29 4.92
C PRO A 59 9.50 -2.29 3.80
N ASP A 60 8.60 -3.25 3.99
CA ASP A 60 8.30 -4.28 2.99
C ASP A 60 7.25 -3.80 1.96
N LEU A 61 6.31 -2.95 2.38
CA LEU A 61 5.28 -2.40 1.49
C LEU A 61 5.81 -1.34 0.52
N VAL A 62 6.71 -0.46 0.95
CA VAL A 62 7.19 0.67 0.13
C VAL A 62 7.77 0.17 -1.21
N PRO A 63 8.70 -0.79 -1.26
CA PRO A 63 9.21 -1.31 -2.54
C PRO A 63 8.13 -1.85 -3.46
N LYS A 64 7.11 -2.53 -2.92
CA LYS A 64 5.98 -3.08 -3.69
C LYS A 64 5.11 -1.98 -4.28
N LEU A 65 4.80 -0.96 -3.49
CA LEU A 65 4.05 0.23 -3.91
C LEU A 65 4.78 0.98 -5.02
N LEU A 66 6.07 1.24 -4.84
CA LEU A 66 6.90 1.90 -5.86
C LEU A 66 7.04 1.03 -7.12
N GLY A 67 7.03 -0.29 -6.99
CA GLY A 67 7.00 -1.22 -8.11
C GLY A 67 5.80 -0.99 -9.03
N ILE A 68 4.61 -0.71 -8.48
CA ILE A 68 3.41 -0.36 -9.26
C ILE A 68 3.62 0.98 -9.99
N LEU A 69 4.15 1.99 -9.29
CA LEU A 69 4.39 3.31 -9.89
C LEU A 69 5.41 3.27 -11.02
N ASN A 70 6.37 2.35 -10.97
CA ASN A 70 7.42 2.22 -12.00
C ASN A 70 7.02 1.28 -13.16
N LEU A 71 5.79 0.72 -13.18
CA LEU A 71 5.31 -0.08 -14.33
C LEU A 71 5.24 0.76 -15.61
N SER A 72 5.39 0.13 -16.77
CA SER A 72 5.21 0.81 -18.07
C SER A 72 3.77 1.28 -18.27
N PHE A 73 3.59 2.38 -19.01
CA PHE A 73 2.30 3.08 -19.19
C PHE A 73 1.15 2.14 -19.58
N GLY A 74 1.35 1.25 -20.57
CA GLY A 74 0.31 0.32 -21.01
C GLY A 74 -0.06 -0.80 -20.02
N ARG A 75 0.72 -0.99 -18.94
CA ARG A 75 0.45 -1.99 -17.88
C ARG A 75 -0.04 -1.35 -16.59
N ARG A 76 -0.10 -0.03 -16.54
CA ARG A 76 -0.39 0.74 -15.34
C ARG A 76 -1.86 1.16 -15.34
N SER A 77 -2.62 0.74 -14.33
CA SER A 77 -3.97 1.24 -14.10
C SER A 77 -3.91 2.60 -13.38
N PRO A 78 -4.49 3.69 -13.93
CA PRO A 78 -4.50 5.00 -13.28
C PRO A 78 -5.12 4.96 -11.88
N ILE A 79 -6.20 4.20 -11.72
CA ILE A 79 -6.90 3.99 -10.45
C ILE A 79 -5.97 3.34 -9.42
N THR A 80 -5.17 2.37 -9.84
CA THR A 80 -4.23 1.66 -8.96
C THR A 80 -3.11 2.59 -8.53
N CYS A 81 -2.60 3.45 -9.42
CA CYS A 81 -1.57 4.43 -9.06
C CYS A 81 -2.07 5.48 -8.09
N LEU A 82 -3.28 6.00 -8.31
CA LEU A 82 -3.89 6.94 -7.37
C LEU A 82 -4.04 6.33 -5.97
N LYS A 83 -4.43 5.05 -5.89
CA LYS A 83 -4.49 4.32 -4.62
C LYS A 83 -3.12 4.15 -3.98
N VAL A 84 -2.08 3.85 -4.76
CA VAL A 84 -0.71 3.79 -4.25
C VAL A 84 -0.28 5.14 -3.66
N LEU A 85 -0.52 6.24 -4.36
CA LEU A 85 -0.19 7.59 -3.87
C LEU A 85 -0.95 7.92 -2.58
N ARG A 86 -2.22 7.52 -2.46
CA ARG A 86 -3.00 7.66 -1.21
C ARG A 86 -2.37 6.90 -0.05
N VAL A 87 -2.03 5.63 -0.26
CA VAL A 87 -1.39 4.80 0.76
C VAL A 87 -0.05 5.41 1.19
N LEU A 88 0.78 5.85 0.25
CA LEU A 88 2.06 6.53 0.56
C LEU A 88 1.83 7.81 1.38
N GLY A 89 0.80 8.59 1.05
CA GLY A 89 0.43 9.79 1.81
C GLY A 89 -0.02 9.50 3.25
N LEU A 90 -0.64 8.34 3.50
CA LEU A 90 -1.05 7.92 4.85
C LEU A 90 0.11 7.52 5.76
N PHE A 91 1.28 7.19 5.19
CA PHE A 91 2.46 6.86 6.01
C PHE A 91 3.03 8.08 6.73
N ASP A 92 2.75 9.29 6.24
CA ASP A 92 3.12 10.57 6.86
C ASP A 92 4.61 10.60 7.27
N ALA A 93 4.93 11.00 8.51
CA ALA A 93 6.29 11.01 9.04
C ALA A 93 7.01 9.64 8.97
N ASN A 94 6.28 8.53 8.88
CA ASN A 94 6.89 7.19 8.79
C ASN A 94 7.47 6.88 7.41
N LEU A 95 7.15 7.71 6.40
CA LEU A 95 7.74 7.62 5.07
C LEU A 95 9.12 8.28 4.99
N GLU A 96 9.50 9.11 5.97
CA GLU A 96 10.74 9.89 5.97
C GLU A 96 12.00 9.07 5.60
N PRO A 97 12.23 7.86 6.16
CA PRO A 97 13.39 7.04 5.80
C PRO A 97 13.43 6.59 4.33
N TYR A 98 12.28 6.59 3.66
CA TYR A 98 12.08 6.09 2.31
C TYR A 98 11.87 7.19 1.27
N LEU A 99 11.95 8.47 1.64
CA LEU A 99 11.75 9.58 0.71
C LEU A 99 12.74 9.55 -0.46
N HIS A 100 13.99 9.14 -0.20
CA HIS A 100 15.04 9.05 -1.22
C HIS A 100 14.69 8.14 -2.41
N ILE A 101 13.86 7.10 -2.20
CA ILE A 101 13.35 6.22 -3.28
C ILE A 101 11.94 6.59 -3.75
N THR A 102 11.14 7.18 -2.85
CA THR A 102 9.74 7.50 -3.12
C THR A 102 9.62 8.73 -4.01
N ILE A 103 10.35 9.79 -3.70
CA ILE A 103 10.33 11.05 -4.46
C ILE A 103 10.70 10.83 -5.94
N PRO A 104 11.81 10.16 -6.29
CA PRO A 104 12.12 9.91 -7.70
C PRO A 104 11.04 9.11 -8.43
N SER A 105 10.38 8.16 -7.76
CA SER A 105 9.32 7.35 -8.38
C SER A 105 8.05 8.16 -8.65
N VAL A 106 7.69 9.07 -7.73
CA VAL A 106 6.55 9.98 -7.90
C VAL A 106 6.85 11.05 -8.95
N VAL A 107 8.06 11.62 -8.97
CA VAL A 107 8.49 12.58 -9.98
C VAL A 107 8.45 11.94 -11.38
N ARG A 108 9.01 10.74 -11.55
CA ARG A 108 8.91 10.00 -12.81
C ARG A 108 7.49 9.75 -13.26
N LEU A 109 6.57 9.49 -12.32
CA LEU A 109 5.15 9.33 -12.62
C LEU A 109 4.54 10.63 -13.16
N ALA A 110 4.92 11.79 -12.61
CA ALA A 110 4.40 13.10 -12.99
C ALA A 110 5.02 13.67 -14.27
N GLU A 111 6.28 13.34 -14.56
CA GLU A 111 6.99 13.77 -15.78
C GLU A 111 6.57 12.99 -17.03
N GLN A 112 5.85 11.88 -16.88
CA GLN A 112 5.39 11.10 -18.03
C GLN A 112 4.27 11.85 -18.77
N PRO A 113 4.42 12.10 -20.08
CA PRO A 113 3.38 12.75 -20.87
C PRO A 113 2.11 11.87 -20.92
N ASP A 114 0.95 12.53 -20.93
CA ASP A 114 -0.37 11.91 -21.11
C ASP A 114 -0.47 11.04 -22.38
#